data_AF-A0A2P6VLG5-F1
#
_entry.id   AF-A0A2P6VLG5-F1
#
_cell.length_a   1.000
_cell.length_b   1.000
_cell.length_c   1.000
_cell.angle_alpha   90.00
_cell.angle_beta   90.00
_cell.angle_gamma   90.00
#
_symmetry.space_group_name_H-M   'P 1'
#
loop_
_entity.id
_entity.type
_entity.pdbx_description
1 polymer ?
#
loop_
_entity_poly.entity_id
_entity_poly.type
_entity_poly.pdbx_seq_one_letter_code
_entity_poly.pdbx_strand_id
1 'polypeptide(L)'
;MMAASRAAFPAFAQRAALPARRALVAARAAAEPKVAEEAASPAAAAAAPAPAAAPAAASTSTSGAAPSVRRPHPARATSPWADPLEVMAFNGTGPELINGRLAMLGFMAALGAELFLQKPVLSLWGASFGTVFKIQLLFIAASLVPLFRGYANDEAFGPFTPEAEKLNGRAAMAAEQSREAAPEDKRAGRATYRPSTYTELVQDAVTAVAAAVADGETRLEVEFPAVSNVDGYKGASDLYIDANIQLALAAARQLAERTGKRVHMLLPDEIEFKRAEDMFKSALATSEGVSMGHFREGRQTLLTSLFFSAGGTSGKVDLPAEAQRADIFLALNASTVELADLETYVNETVKERVVVTWNMELDTLRSDLGLLGFPPKDLQHRFLCLFKPVFYIRQRDYSKSVAVAPFIINYSGALFREYPGPWQVMLRQDNGVYACVAEDAARRYNLGEFKEELMMAMGLNTEGEGSAMAFLRRGYKTSTWWEDDEDKEESKAWRS
;
A
#
# COMPACT_ATOMS: atom_id res chain seq x y z
N MET A 1 -66.61 39.94 -12.89
CA MET A 1 -65.20 40.10 -12.49
C MET A 1 -64.76 38.82 -11.81
N MET A 2 -64.08 37.94 -12.55
CA MET A 2 -63.61 36.64 -12.06
C MET A 2 -62.09 36.64 -11.88
N ALA A 3 -61.66 35.82 -10.91
CA ALA A 3 -60.38 35.73 -10.24
C ALA A 3 -59.18 35.26 -11.09
N ALA A 4 -57.96 35.53 -10.59
CA ALA A 4 -56.93 34.50 -10.50
C ALA A 4 -55.88 34.84 -9.41
N SER A 5 -55.67 33.85 -8.55
CA SER A 5 -54.77 33.77 -7.40
C SER A 5 -53.30 33.68 -7.82
N ARG A 6 -52.38 34.32 -7.08
CA ARG A 6 -50.93 34.07 -7.15
C ARG A 6 -50.46 33.50 -5.82
N ALA A 7 -50.23 32.19 -5.80
CA ALA A 7 -49.57 31.47 -4.72
C ALA A 7 -48.07 31.79 -4.71
N ALA A 8 -47.53 32.02 -3.51
CA ALA A 8 -46.13 32.27 -3.23
C ALA A 8 -45.32 30.95 -3.25
N PHE A 9 -44.18 30.95 -3.93
CA PHE A 9 -43.12 29.94 -3.77
C PHE A 9 -42.20 30.36 -2.61
N PRO A 10 -41.84 29.46 -1.68
CA PRO A 10 -40.90 29.79 -0.61
C PRO A 10 -39.46 29.76 -1.11
N ALA A 11 -38.64 30.57 -0.44
CA ALA A 11 -37.26 30.90 -0.76
C ALA A 11 -36.31 29.69 -0.78
N PHE A 12 -35.37 29.73 -1.72
CA PHE A 12 -34.19 28.88 -1.79
C PHE A 12 -33.42 28.93 -0.45
N ALA A 13 -33.27 27.76 0.18
CA ALA A 13 -32.39 27.58 1.32
C ALA A 13 -30.93 27.84 0.90
N GLN A 14 -30.25 28.69 1.65
CA GLN A 14 -28.82 28.95 1.52
C GLN A 14 -28.02 27.65 1.68
N ARG A 15 -27.30 27.26 0.62
CA ARG A 15 -26.26 26.24 0.67
C ARG A 15 -25.23 26.64 1.74
N ALA A 16 -25.04 25.78 2.74
CA ALA A 16 -23.94 25.88 3.68
C ALA A 16 -22.60 25.90 2.91
N ALA A 17 -21.72 26.84 3.28
CA ALA A 17 -20.40 26.98 2.68
C ALA A 17 -19.55 25.73 3.00
N LEU A 18 -19.01 25.10 1.95
CA LEU A 18 -18.05 24.00 2.06
C LEU A 18 -16.72 24.52 2.65
N PRO A 19 -16.02 23.74 3.50
CA PRO A 19 -14.71 24.11 4.01
C PRO A 19 -13.66 24.17 2.89
N ALA A 20 -12.60 24.95 3.12
CA ALA A 20 -11.59 25.26 2.12
C ALA A 20 -10.73 24.04 1.75
N ARG A 21 -10.72 23.69 0.45
CA ARG A 21 -9.81 22.70 -0.15
C ARG A 21 -8.40 23.27 -0.26
N ARG A 22 -7.38 22.47 0.05
CA ARG A 22 -5.97 22.87 -0.14
C ARG A 22 -5.41 22.17 -1.37
N ALA A 23 -5.26 22.93 -2.46
CA ALA A 23 -4.54 22.47 -3.65
C ALA A 23 -3.02 22.61 -3.42
N LEU A 24 -2.26 21.53 -3.64
CA LEU A 24 -0.81 21.55 -3.57
C LEU A 24 -0.25 21.64 -5.00
N VAL A 25 0.47 22.72 -5.29
CA VAL A 25 1.14 22.90 -6.59
C VAL A 25 2.38 22.00 -6.61
N ALA A 26 2.30 20.85 -7.26
CA ALA A 26 3.46 20.01 -7.53
C ALA A 26 4.41 20.74 -8.50
N ALA A 27 5.60 21.10 -8.03
CA ALA A 27 6.64 21.68 -8.87
C ALA A 27 7.20 20.62 -9.83
N ARG A 28 6.93 20.77 -11.13
CA ARG A 28 7.43 19.90 -12.19
C ARG A 28 8.93 20.16 -12.43
N ALA A 29 9.77 19.13 -12.28
CA ALA A 29 11.08 19.11 -12.93
C ALA A 29 10.84 18.86 -14.43
N ALA A 30 11.20 19.83 -15.26
CA ALA A 30 11.03 19.74 -16.71
C ALA A 30 11.94 18.66 -17.30
N ALA A 31 11.35 17.69 -17.98
CA ALA A 31 12.04 16.79 -18.89
C ALA A 31 11.28 16.77 -20.23
N GLU A 32 12.01 17.03 -21.32
CA GLU A 32 11.48 17.06 -22.69
C GLU A 32 11.02 15.67 -23.14
N PRO A 33 9.93 15.56 -23.95
CA PRO A 33 9.44 14.27 -24.41
C PRO A 33 10.33 13.73 -25.55
N LYS A 34 10.94 12.56 -25.32
CA LYS A 34 11.48 11.73 -26.41
C LYS A 34 10.35 10.97 -27.08
N VAL A 35 10.26 11.13 -28.40
CA VAL A 35 9.36 10.41 -29.30
C VAL A 35 9.79 8.95 -29.37
N ALA A 36 8.91 8.02 -28.99
CA ALA A 36 9.03 6.60 -29.32
C ALA A 36 8.14 6.33 -30.55
N GLU A 37 8.78 5.99 -31.66
CA GLU A 37 8.15 5.57 -32.90
C GLU A 37 7.92 4.05 -32.81
N GLU A 38 6.67 3.62 -32.62
CA GLU A 38 6.28 2.21 -32.69
C GLU A 38 5.61 1.95 -34.03
N ALA A 39 6.33 1.28 -34.93
CA ALA A 39 5.84 0.82 -36.22
C ALA A 39 5.11 -0.52 -36.07
N ALA A 40 3.89 -0.58 -36.62
CA ALA A 40 2.99 -1.71 -36.59
C ALA A 40 3.54 -2.95 -37.35
N SER A 41 3.26 -4.13 -36.79
CA SER A 41 3.44 -5.47 -37.38
C SER A 41 2.41 -5.78 -38.48
N PRO A 42 2.65 -6.80 -39.32
CA PRO A 42 1.76 -7.97 -39.22
C PRO A 42 2.38 -9.38 -39.45
N ALA A 43 1.74 -10.36 -38.78
CA ALA A 43 1.39 -11.74 -39.20
C ALA A 43 2.38 -12.94 -39.18
N ALA A 44 2.08 -13.86 -38.23
CA ALA A 44 1.81 -15.31 -38.36
C ALA A 44 2.88 -16.32 -38.87
N ALA A 45 3.24 -17.31 -38.01
CA ALA A 45 3.01 -18.74 -38.23
C ALA A 45 3.48 -19.61 -37.02
N ALA A 46 2.78 -20.72 -36.82
CA ALA A 46 2.78 -21.64 -35.67
C ALA A 46 3.97 -22.63 -35.58
N ALA A 47 4.25 -23.15 -34.38
CA ALA A 47 4.04 -24.56 -33.95
C ALA A 47 5.00 -25.03 -32.81
N ALA A 48 4.43 -25.25 -31.60
CA ALA A 48 4.54 -26.37 -30.63
C ALA A 48 5.91 -27.10 -30.31
N PRO A 49 5.98 -27.99 -29.29
CA PRO A 49 5.86 -27.79 -27.84
C PRO A 49 7.06 -28.37 -27.03
N ALA A 50 7.00 -28.23 -25.69
CA ALA A 50 7.97 -28.62 -24.65
C ALA A 50 8.31 -30.14 -24.54
N PRO A 51 9.29 -30.53 -23.69
CA PRO A 51 8.96 -30.92 -22.30
C PRO A 51 9.96 -30.35 -21.27
N ALA A 52 9.54 -29.80 -20.12
CA ALA A 52 9.07 -30.45 -18.89
C ALA A 52 10.16 -31.22 -18.11
N ALA A 53 10.52 -30.72 -16.92
CA ALA A 53 10.68 -31.49 -15.66
C ALA A 53 11.31 -30.63 -14.54
N ALA A 54 10.52 -30.37 -13.50
CA ALA A 54 10.98 -30.16 -12.12
C ALA A 54 11.06 -31.54 -11.41
N PRO A 55 11.21 -31.69 -10.07
CA PRO A 55 11.73 -30.84 -8.99
C PRO A 55 12.66 -31.62 -8.01
N ALA A 56 12.83 -31.12 -6.77
CA ALA A 56 13.24 -31.79 -5.52
C ALA A 56 14.74 -31.77 -5.16
N ALA A 57 15.20 -31.70 -3.91
CA ALA A 57 14.64 -31.36 -2.59
C ALA A 57 15.82 -31.26 -1.59
N ALA A 58 15.52 -30.72 -0.41
CA ALA A 58 16.35 -30.47 0.78
C ALA A 58 17.48 -31.46 1.14
N SER A 59 18.53 -30.94 1.80
CA SER A 59 19.05 -31.54 3.03
C SER A 59 19.84 -30.53 3.90
N THR A 60 19.61 -30.65 5.20
CA THR A 60 20.27 -29.99 6.34
C THR A 60 21.63 -30.64 6.65
N SER A 61 22.64 -29.88 7.08
CA SER A 61 23.59 -30.29 8.16
C SER A 61 24.67 -29.23 8.48
N THR A 62 24.60 -28.75 9.71
CA THR A 62 25.63 -28.51 10.74
C THR A 62 27.14 -28.63 10.41
N SER A 63 27.88 -27.61 10.86
CA SER A 63 29.24 -27.63 11.48
C SER A 63 30.46 -28.11 10.68
N GLY A 64 31.53 -27.31 10.74
CA GLY A 64 32.90 -27.83 10.79
C GLY A 64 33.91 -27.04 9.95
N ALA A 65 34.73 -26.24 10.61
CA ALA A 65 35.89 -25.59 10.01
C ALA A 65 36.93 -26.63 9.52
N ALA A 66 37.42 -26.46 8.29
CA ALA A 66 38.72 -26.96 7.84
C ALA A 66 39.31 -26.00 6.78
N PRO A 67 40.63 -25.75 6.78
CA PRO A 67 41.24 -24.64 6.04
C PRO A 67 41.29 -24.95 4.55
N SER A 68 40.84 -24.03 3.70
CA SER A 68 41.05 -24.17 2.26
C SER A 68 42.53 -23.90 1.94
N VAL A 69 43.21 -24.94 1.44
CA VAL A 69 44.56 -24.85 0.91
C VAL A 69 44.56 -23.87 -0.27
N ARG A 70 45.23 -22.73 -0.12
CA ARG A 70 45.51 -21.81 -1.24
C ARG A 70 46.28 -22.57 -2.32
N ARG A 71 45.68 -22.71 -3.51
CA ARG A 71 46.45 -23.07 -4.70
C ARG A 71 47.36 -21.90 -5.07
N PRO A 72 48.62 -22.13 -5.48
CA PRO A 72 49.49 -21.04 -5.91
C PRO A 72 48.96 -20.44 -7.22
N HIS A 73 48.71 -19.13 -7.24
CA HIS A 73 48.52 -18.41 -8.50
C HIS A 73 49.82 -18.44 -9.32
N PRO A 74 49.76 -18.63 -10.64
CA PRO A 74 50.94 -18.44 -11.49
C PRO A 74 51.44 -16.99 -11.39
N ALA A 75 52.75 -16.83 -11.46
CA ALA A 75 53.46 -15.57 -11.25
C ALA A 75 52.86 -14.42 -12.09
N ARG A 76 52.41 -13.37 -11.38
CA ARG A 76 51.80 -12.16 -11.93
C ARG A 76 52.83 -11.38 -12.74
N ALA A 77 52.50 -11.05 -13.99
CA ALA A 77 53.22 -10.05 -14.77
C ALA A 77 53.10 -8.68 -14.09
N THR A 78 54.23 -7.99 -13.98
CA THR A 78 54.43 -6.72 -13.28
C THR A 78 53.76 -5.56 -14.03
N SER A 79 52.50 -5.28 -13.71
CA SER A 79 51.91 -3.95 -13.90
C SER A 79 51.92 -3.24 -12.53
N PRO A 80 52.37 -1.97 -12.43
CA PRO A 80 52.21 -1.17 -11.22
C PRO A 80 50.74 -0.85 -10.88
N TRP A 81 49.82 -1.17 -11.79
CA TRP A 81 48.41 -0.85 -11.69
C TRP A 81 47.57 -2.12 -11.57
N ALA A 82 46.64 -2.12 -10.60
CA ALA A 82 45.65 -3.17 -10.44
C ALA A 82 44.62 -3.14 -11.57
N ASP A 83 44.05 -4.30 -11.93
CA ASP A 83 43.03 -4.38 -12.98
C ASP A 83 41.74 -3.68 -12.53
N PRO A 84 41.25 -2.65 -13.25
CA PRO A 84 40.07 -1.90 -12.83
C PRO A 84 38.81 -2.74 -12.67
N LEU A 85 38.65 -3.82 -13.44
CA LEU A 85 37.51 -4.73 -13.30
C LEU A 85 37.58 -5.60 -12.05
N GLU A 86 38.79 -5.93 -11.58
CA GLU A 86 39.02 -6.74 -10.38
C GLU A 86 38.80 -5.92 -9.10
N VAL A 87 39.29 -4.67 -9.08
CA VAL A 87 39.13 -3.74 -7.95
C VAL A 87 37.66 -3.36 -7.72
N MET A 88 36.88 -3.27 -8.80
CA MET A 88 35.46 -2.90 -8.80
C MET A 88 34.49 -4.09 -8.87
N ALA A 89 35.00 -5.33 -8.85
CA ALA A 89 34.15 -6.52 -8.81
C ALA A 89 33.27 -6.55 -7.54
N PHE A 90 32.18 -7.32 -7.56
CA PHE A 90 31.24 -7.41 -6.43
C PHE A 90 31.87 -7.88 -5.11
N ASN A 91 32.99 -8.63 -5.20
CA ASN A 91 33.82 -9.05 -4.07
C ASN A 91 35.15 -8.26 -3.96
N GLY A 92 35.29 -7.18 -4.72
CA GLY A 92 36.45 -6.30 -4.71
C GLY A 92 36.42 -5.33 -3.53
N THR A 93 37.59 -4.81 -3.14
CA THR A 93 37.73 -3.88 -2.02
C THR A 93 37.26 -2.46 -2.33
N GLY A 94 37.06 -2.11 -3.62
CA GLY A 94 36.66 -0.78 -4.07
C GLY A 94 35.24 -0.39 -3.65
N PRO A 95 34.20 -1.19 -3.99
CA PRO A 95 32.82 -0.84 -3.68
C PRO A 95 32.55 -0.65 -2.18
N GLU A 96 33.07 -1.53 -1.33
CA GLU A 96 32.90 -1.44 0.12
C GLU A 96 33.53 -0.16 0.70
N LEU A 97 34.75 0.17 0.28
CA LEU A 97 35.48 1.32 0.79
C LEU A 97 34.87 2.65 0.32
N ILE A 98 34.51 2.73 -0.96
CA ILE A 98 33.90 3.94 -1.54
C ILE A 98 32.55 4.21 -0.90
N ASN A 99 31.69 3.19 -0.81
CA ASN A 99 30.37 3.33 -0.19
C ASN A 99 30.48 3.66 1.30
N GLY A 100 31.41 3.03 2.03
CA GLY A 100 31.66 3.33 3.44
C GLY A 100 32.14 4.76 3.68
N ARG A 101 33.06 5.28 2.86
CA ARG A 101 33.53 6.68 2.95
C ARG A 101 32.44 7.69 2.61
N LEU A 102 31.65 7.41 1.57
CA LEU A 102 30.52 8.26 1.19
C LEU A 102 29.46 8.30 2.30
N ALA A 103 29.13 7.15 2.90
CA ALA A 103 28.18 7.07 4.01
C ALA A 103 28.68 7.82 5.26
N MET A 104 29.97 7.71 5.60
CA MET A 104 30.55 8.49 6.71
C MET A 104 30.47 10.00 6.46
N LEU A 105 30.74 10.45 5.23
CA LEU A 105 30.61 11.86 4.86
C LEU A 105 29.15 12.33 4.87
N GLY A 106 28.23 11.51 4.35
CA GLY A 106 26.78 11.77 4.36
C GLY A 106 26.25 11.89 5.79
N PHE A 107 26.64 10.96 6.67
CA PHE A 107 26.26 10.95 8.08
C PHE A 107 26.73 12.21 8.82
N MET A 108 27.99 12.63 8.62
CA MET A 108 28.54 13.83 9.24
C MET A 108 27.91 15.11 8.70
N ALA A 109 27.66 15.18 7.39
CA ALA A 109 26.95 16.30 6.77
C ALA A 109 25.51 16.43 7.31
N ALA A 110 24.84 15.29 7.50
CA ALA A 110 23.51 15.23 8.09
C ALA A 110 23.47 15.72 9.54
N LEU A 111 24.41 15.27 10.39
CA LEU A 111 24.54 15.77 11.76
C LEU A 111 24.85 17.27 11.81
N GLY A 112 25.75 17.74 10.95
CA GLY A 112 26.08 19.16 10.87
C GLY A 112 24.88 20.02 10.44
N ALA A 113 24.13 19.56 9.43
CA ALA A 113 22.93 20.23 8.97
C ALA A 113 21.87 20.34 10.08
N GLU A 114 21.63 19.27 10.83
CA GLU A 114 20.66 19.29 11.93
C GLU A 114 21.12 20.18 13.10
N LEU A 115 22.41 20.14 13.45
CA LEU A 115 22.95 20.92 14.57
C LEU A 115 22.96 22.43 14.30
N PHE A 116 23.29 22.84 13.07
CA PHE A 116 23.48 24.26 12.73
C PHE A 116 22.28 24.89 12.03
N LEU A 117 21.54 24.14 11.22
CA LEU A 117 20.43 24.67 10.42
C LEU A 117 19.06 24.35 11.02
N GLN A 118 18.98 23.47 12.04
CA GLN A 118 17.74 22.97 12.65
C GLN A 118 16.66 22.57 11.64
N LYS A 119 17.09 22.05 10.48
CA LYS A 119 16.21 21.59 9.40
C LYS A 119 16.55 20.14 9.06
N PRO A 120 15.55 19.31 8.72
CA PRO A 120 15.80 17.95 8.29
C PRO A 120 16.58 17.95 6.98
N VAL A 121 17.51 17.00 6.84
CA VAL A 121 18.44 16.88 5.70
C VAL A 121 17.71 16.81 4.35
N LEU A 122 16.53 16.19 4.32
CA LEU A 122 15.67 16.10 3.14
C LEU A 122 15.24 17.47 2.59
N SER A 123 15.11 18.49 3.44
CA SER A 123 14.77 19.85 3.01
C SER A 123 15.90 20.57 2.26
N LEU A 124 17.13 20.04 2.29
CA LEU A 124 18.31 20.61 1.65
C LEU A 124 18.59 20.04 0.26
N TRP A 125 17.89 18.95 -0.12
CA TRP A 125 18.19 18.18 -1.33
C TRP A 125 17.99 18.97 -2.63
N GLY A 126 17.16 20.03 -2.63
CA GLY A 126 16.95 20.91 -3.78
C GLY A 126 17.87 22.14 -3.86
N ALA A 127 18.44 22.61 -2.75
CA ALA A 127 19.15 23.89 -2.71
C ALA A 127 20.64 23.80 -3.10
N SER A 128 21.24 22.60 -3.05
CA SER A 128 22.69 22.43 -3.23
C SER A 128 23.10 21.13 -3.92
N PHE A 129 22.17 20.47 -4.61
CA PHE A 129 22.40 19.19 -5.31
C PHE A 129 23.68 19.21 -6.16
N GLY A 130 23.87 20.27 -6.97
CA GLY A 130 25.03 20.40 -7.84
C GLY A 130 26.37 20.49 -7.09
N THR A 131 26.39 21.06 -5.89
CA THR A 131 27.61 21.17 -5.07
C THR A 131 27.90 19.85 -4.36
N VAL A 132 26.87 19.22 -3.78
CA VAL A 132 26.98 17.92 -3.09
C VAL A 132 27.42 16.83 -4.07
N PHE A 133 26.83 16.79 -5.27
CA PHE A 133 27.19 15.83 -6.32
C PHE A 133 28.66 15.98 -6.77
N LYS A 134 29.14 17.23 -6.92
CA LYS A 134 30.56 17.50 -7.24
C LYS A 134 31.50 17.01 -6.15
N ILE A 135 31.14 17.21 -4.88
CA ILE A 135 31.92 16.73 -3.73
C ILE A 135 31.96 15.20 -3.73
N GLN A 136 30.81 14.53 -3.90
CA GLN A 136 30.76 13.07 -3.97
C GLN A 136 31.63 12.52 -5.11
N LEU A 137 31.53 13.11 -6.30
CA LEU A 137 32.33 12.71 -7.46
C LEU A 137 33.84 12.91 -7.22
N LEU A 138 34.22 13.99 -6.53
CA LEU A 138 35.60 14.23 -6.12
C LEU A 138 36.11 13.16 -5.14
N PHE A 139 35.29 12.77 -4.15
CA PHE A 139 35.67 11.74 -3.17
C PHE A 139 35.72 10.32 -3.76
N ILE A 140 34.85 10.02 -4.72
CA ILE A 140 34.91 8.78 -5.51
C ILE A 140 36.22 8.74 -6.30
N ALA A 141 36.53 9.80 -7.05
CA ALA A 141 37.77 9.89 -7.81
C ALA A 141 39.02 9.82 -6.91
N ALA A 142 39.02 10.53 -5.79
CA ALA A 142 40.12 10.53 -4.82
C ALA A 142 40.30 9.17 -4.14
N SER A 143 39.23 8.38 -3.97
CA SER A 143 39.31 7.02 -3.42
C SER A 143 39.82 6.00 -4.44
N LEU A 144 39.49 6.18 -5.72
CA LEU A 144 39.93 5.27 -6.80
C LEU A 144 41.41 5.40 -7.16
N VAL A 145 41.98 6.61 -7.06
CA VAL A 145 43.38 6.88 -7.46
C VAL A 145 44.41 6.05 -6.67
N PRO A 146 44.35 5.93 -5.33
CA PRO A 146 45.23 5.04 -4.56
C PRO A 146 44.98 3.56 -4.81
N LEU A 147 43.70 3.16 -4.93
CA LEU A 147 43.27 1.78 -5.22
C LEU A 147 43.86 1.26 -6.54
N PHE A 148 43.85 2.08 -7.59
CA PHE A 148 44.43 1.70 -8.88
C PHE A 148 45.96 1.68 -8.87
N ARG A 149 46.62 2.46 -8.00
CA ARG A 149 48.08 2.46 -7.82
C ARG A 149 48.61 1.29 -6.99
N GLY A 150 47.74 0.35 -6.59
CA GLY A 150 48.15 -0.84 -5.84
C GLY A 150 48.54 -0.56 -4.38
N TYR A 151 48.31 0.66 -3.89
CA TYR A 151 48.33 0.94 -2.45
C TYR A 151 47.02 0.40 -1.87
N ALA A 152 46.96 -0.92 -1.67
CA ALA A 152 45.96 -1.49 -0.79
C ALA A 152 46.16 -0.84 0.59
N ASN A 153 45.06 -0.42 1.22
CA ASN A 153 45.09 0.19 2.55
C ASN A 153 45.58 -0.84 3.57
N ASP A 154 46.88 -1.08 3.64
CA ASP A 154 47.52 -2.04 4.56
C ASP A 154 48.38 -1.31 5.60
N GLU A 155 48.68 -0.02 5.37
CA GLU A 155 49.45 0.80 6.30
C GLU A 155 48.51 1.51 7.30
N ALA A 156 48.63 1.14 8.56
CA ALA A 156 47.96 1.84 9.65
C ALA A 156 48.66 3.18 9.95
N PHE A 157 47.88 4.26 10.07
CA PHE A 157 48.37 5.55 10.53
C PHE A 157 47.81 5.86 11.92
N GLY A 158 48.58 5.51 12.97
CA GLY A 158 48.15 5.69 14.35
C GLY A 158 46.85 4.93 14.66
N PRO A 159 45.81 5.56 15.24
CA PRO A 159 44.53 4.90 15.50
C PRO A 159 43.68 4.67 14.24
N PHE A 160 44.07 5.24 13.09
CA PHE A 160 43.36 5.10 11.83
C PHE A 160 43.87 3.88 11.08
N THR A 161 43.31 2.73 11.44
CA THR A 161 43.57 1.46 10.75
C THR A 161 42.57 1.23 9.61
N PRO A 162 42.96 0.51 8.55
CA PRO A 162 42.06 0.11 7.47
C PRO A 162 40.82 -0.66 7.95
N GLU A 163 40.96 -1.46 9.00
CA GLU A 163 39.85 -2.19 9.61
C GLU A 163 38.90 -1.27 10.39
N ALA A 164 39.42 -0.25 11.07
CA ALA A 164 38.59 0.78 11.71
C ALA A 164 37.80 1.58 10.66
N GLU A 165 38.41 1.87 9.51
CA GLU A 165 37.74 2.55 8.39
C GLU A 165 36.59 1.72 7.82
N LYS A 166 36.80 0.42 7.57
CA LYS A 166 35.72 -0.47 7.12
C LYS A 166 34.61 -0.60 8.16
N LEU A 167 34.97 -0.74 9.44
CA LEU A 167 34.00 -0.88 10.52
C LEU A 167 33.14 0.38 10.67
N ASN A 168 33.77 1.55 10.67
CA ASN A 168 33.06 2.84 10.73
C ASN A 168 32.22 3.09 9.47
N GLY A 169 32.72 2.70 8.30
CA GLY A 169 31.98 2.77 7.04
C GLY A 169 30.72 1.90 7.05
N ARG A 170 30.82 0.65 7.52
CA ARG A 170 29.67 -0.25 7.71
C ARG A 170 28.67 0.30 8.74
N ALA A 171 29.17 0.84 9.84
CA ALA A 171 28.33 1.45 10.87
C ALA A 171 27.59 2.69 10.33
N ALA A 172 28.25 3.53 9.53
CA ALA A 172 27.62 4.69 8.90
C ALA A 172 26.57 4.29 7.86
N MET A 173 26.83 3.27 7.04
CA MET A 173 25.84 2.73 6.09
C MET A 173 24.61 2.16 6.82
N ALA A 174 24.82 1.43 7.92
CA ALA A 174 23.73 0.91 8.75
C ALA A 174 22.97 2.04 9.47
N ALA A 175 23.68 3.07 9.95
CA ALA A 175 23.08 4.24 10.58
C ALA A 175 22.21 5.01 9.59
N GLU A 176 22.68 5.22 8.35
CA GLU A 176 21.93 5.88 7.28
C GLU A 176 20.67 5.09 6.89
N GLN A 177 20.72 3.76 6.89
CA GLN A 177 19.54 2.89 6.70
C GLN A 177 18.57 2.93 7.90
N SER A 178 19.10 3.00 9.13
CA SER A 178 18.27 3.04 10.36
C SER A 178 17.68 4.41 10.66
N ARG A 179 18.16 5.46 9.99
CA ARG A 179 17.67 6.84 10.11
C ARG A 179 16.40 7.01 9.27
N GLU A 180 15.44 6.13 9.53
CA GLU A 180 14.04 6.28 9.16
C GLU A 180 13.58 7.67 9.65
N ALA A 181 12.86 8.40 8.80
CA ALA A 181 12.45 9.77 9.04
C ALA A 181 11.84 9.95 10.45
N ALA A 182 12.09 11.09 11.09
CA ALA A 182 11.37 11.51 12.29
C ALA A 182 9.86 11.24 12.09
N PRO A 183 9.13 10.77 13.11
CA PRO A 183 7.74 10.35 12.95
C PRO A 183 6.95 11.50 12.28
N GLU A 184 6.64 11.33 11.00
CA GLU A 184 5.82 12.30 10.28
C GLU A 184 4.48 12.36 11.00
N ASP A 185 4.03 13.57 11.34
CA ASP A 185 2.68 13.74 11.86
C ASP A 185 1.69 13.33 10.76
N LYS A 186 1.23 12.08 10.82
CA LYS A 186 0.32 11.49 9.82
C LYS A 186 -0.95 12.31 9.64
N ARG A 187 -1.33 13.16 10.61
CA ARG A 187 -2.46 14.10 10.49
C ARG A 187 -2.27 15.12 9.36
N ALA A 188 -1.01 15.41 8.99
CA ALA A 188 -0.69 16.33 7.90
C ALA A 188 -0.85 15.70 6.50
N GLY A 189 -1.09 14.37 6.40
CA GLY A 189 -1.09 13.65 5.13
C GLY A 189 0.32 13.37 4.59
N ARG A 190 0.42 12.46 3.61
CA ARG A 190 1.70 12.14 2.98
C ARG A 190 1.95 13.03 1.76
N ALA A 191 3.12 13.63 1.65
CA ALA A 191 3.50 14.37 0.45
C ALA A 191 3.70 13.43 -0.76
N THR A 192 4.27 12.25 -0.49
CA THR A 192 4.48 11.19 -1.48
C THR A 192 4.24 9.83 -0.86
N TYR A 193 3.84 8.86 -1.68
CA TYR A 193 3.66 7.48 -1.25
C TYR A 193 4.15 6.50 -2.32
N ARG A 194 4.91 5.48 -1.93
CA ARG A 194 5.30 4.38 -2.81
C ARG A 194 5.70 3.17 -1.95
N PRO A 195 4.78 2.23 -1.71
CA PRO A 195 5.15 1.00 -1.03
C PRO A 195 6.09 0.22 -1.96
N SER A 196 7.26 -0.15 -1.45
CA SER A 196 8.25 -0.93 -2.19
C SER A 196 7.93 -2.42 -2.13
N THR A 197 7.20 -2.85 -1.10
CA THR A 197 6.78 -4.23 -0.88
C THR A 197 5.39 -4.31 -0.25
N TYR A 198 4.73 -5.47 -0.37
CA TYR A 198 3.50 -5.75 0.38
C TYR A 198 3.70 -5.77 1.90
N THR A 199 4.92 -6.06 2.37
CA THR A 199 5.22 -6.05 3.82
C THR A 199 5.15 -4.64 4.38
N GLU A 200 5.76 -3.68 3.68
CA GLU A 200 5.68 -2.25 4.02
C GLU A 200 4.23 -1.75 4.00
N LEU A 201 3.47 -2.16 2.98
CA LEU A 201 2.05 -1.82 2.88
C LEU A 201 1.24 -2.37 4.06
N VAL A 202 1.45 -3.64 4.43
CA VAL A 202 0.79 -4.25 5.59
C VAL A 202 1.18 -3.52 6.87
N GLN A 203 2.44 -3.14 7.04
CA GLN A 203 2.91 -2.40 8.20
C GLN A 203 2.26 -1.02 8.32
N ASP A 204 2.12 -0.29 7.21
CA ASP A 204 1.42 0.99 7.17
C ASP A 204 -0.07 0.82 7.53
N ALA A 205 -0.74 -0.17 6.94
CA ALA A 205 -2.13 -0.49 7.25
C ALA A 205 -2.33 -0.87 8.73
N VAL A 206 -1.48 -1.73 9.28
CA VAL A 206 -1.51 -2.12 10.70
C VAL A 206 -1.29 -0.92 11.61
N THR A 207 -0.38 -0.01 11.24
CA THR A 207 -0.13 1.20 12.01
C THR A 207 -1.36 2.11 12.04
N ALA A 208 -2.03 2.28 10.90
CA ALA A 208 -3.26 3.06 10.80
C ALA A 208 -4.43 2.42 11.59
N VAL A 209 -4.59 1.10 11.49
CA VAL A 209 -5.58 0.33 12.28
C VAL A 209 -5.31 0.49 13.78
N ALA A 210 -4.06 0.31 14.22
CA ALA A 210 -3.70 0.43 15.62
C ALA A 210 -3.97 1.84 16.18
N ALA A 211 -3.69 2.89 15.39
CA ALA A 211 -4.00 4.27 15.74
C ALA A 211 -5.52 4.49 15.89
N ALA A 212 -6.31 4.03 14.92
CA ALA A 212 -7.77 4.15 14.97
C ALA A 212 -8.37 3.37 16.16
N VAL A 213 -7.86 2.17 16.44
CA VAL A 213 -8.27 1.37 17.60
C VAL A 213 -7.90 2.07 18.92
N ALA A 214 -6.75 2.75 18.98
CA ALA A 214 -6.36 3.54 20.16
C ALA A 214 -7.28 4.75 20.37
N ASP A 215 -7.76 5.35 19.28
CA ASP A 215 -8.72 6.46 19.28
C ASP A 215 -10.19 5.99 19.51
N GLY A 216 -10.42 4.68 19.68
CA GLY A 216 -11.72 4.11 20.03
C GLY A 216 -12.62 3.76 18.84
N GLU A 217 -12.10 3.79 17.61
CA GLU A 217 -12.84 3.41 16.40
C GLU A 217 -13.03 1.88 16.33
N THR A 218 -14.22 1.42 15.93
CA THR A 218 -14.60 -0.01 16.02
C THR A 218 -15.03 -0.65 14.69
N ARG A 219 -15.21 0.15 13.64
CA ARG A 219 -15.62 -0.30 12.30
C ARG A 219 -14.63 0.26 11.29
N LEU A 220 -13.66 -0.55 10.89
CA LEU A 220 -12.51 -0.08 10.13
C LEU A 220 -12.45 -0.76 8.77
N GLU A 221 -12.05 -0.03 7.75
CA GLU A 221 -11.83 -0.54 6.40
C GLU A 221 -10.36 -0.37 6.04
N VAL A 222 -9.77 -1.46 5.56
CA VAL A 222 -8.44 -1.49 4.96
C VAL A 222 -8.59 -1.94 3.52
N GLU A 223 -8.14 -1.13 2.56
CA GLU A 223 -8.16 -1.45 1.13
C GLU A 223 -6.82 -1.09 0.48
N PHE A 224 -6.30 -2.02 -0.31
CA PHE A 224 -5.09 -1.82 -1.09
C PHE A 224 -5.02 -2.77 -2.29
N PRO A 225 -4.26 -2.46 -3.35
CA PRO A 225 -4.21 -3.31 -4.54
C PRO A 225 -3.87 -4.76 -4.22
N ALA A 226 -4.57 -5.68 -4.89
CA ALA A 226 -4.21 -7.09 -4.91
C ALA A 226 -2.81 -7.29 -5.51
N VAL A 227 -2.16 -8.40 -5.15
CA VAL A 227 -0.79 -8.73 -5.56
C VAL A 227 -0.63 -8.67 -7.08
N SER A 228 -0.01 -7.60 -7.58
CA SER A 228 0.03 -7.18 -8.99
C SER A 228 0.90 -8.03 -9.92
N ASN A 229 1.31 -9.24 -9.53
CA ASN A 229 2.23 -10.09 -10.29
C ASN A 229 1.65 -11.47 -10.64
N VAL A 230 0.33 -11.65 -10.61
CA VAL A 230 -0.28 -12.91 -11.07
C VAL A 230 -0.82 -12.74 -12.48
N ASP A 231 0.05 -12.93 -13.47
CA ASP A 231 -0.33 -13.12 -14.86
C ASP A 231 -1.30 -14.31 -14.98
N GLY A 232 -2.57 -14.05 -15.29
CA GLY A 232 -3.55 -15.10 -15.61
C GLY A 232 -4.89 -14.96 -14.91
N TYR A 233 -5.74 -14.06 -15.40
CA TYR A 233 -7.13 -13.86 -14.93
C TYR A 233 -8.04 -15.10 -15.07
N LYS A 234 -7.61 -16.18 -15.73
CA LYS A 234 -8.48 -17.33 -16.05
C LYS A 234 -8.36 -18.57 -15.15
N GLY A 235 -7.64 -18.51 -14.03
CA GLY A 235 -7.56 -19.65 -13.10
C GLY A 235 -6.88 -19.39 -11.76
N ALA A 236 -6.72 -18.12 -11.37
CA ALA A 236 -5.90 -17.72 -10.21
C ALA A 236 -6.71 -17.10 -9.05
N SER A 237 -8.05 -17.19 -9.04
CA SER A 237 -8.88 -16.63 -7.95
C SER A 237 -8.49 -17.18 -6.58
N ASP A 238 -8.19 -18.47 -6.49
CA ASP A 238 -7.71 -19.10 -5.27
C ASP A 238 -6.35 -18.52 -4.82
N LEU A 239 -5.44 -18.21 -5.75
CA LEU A 239 -4.17 -17.57 -5.41
C LEU A 239 -4.37 -16.17 -4.82
N TYR A 240 -5.34 -15.40 -5.33
CA TYR A 240 -5.67 -14.09 -4.77
C TYR A 240 -6.28 -14.21 -3.37
N ILE A 241 -7.20 -15.16 -3.17
CA ILE A 241 -7.81 -15.47 -1.87
C ILE A 241 -6.73 -15.85 -0.85
N ASP A 242 -5.85 -16.78 -1.23
CA ASP A 242 -4.78 -17.28 -0.36
C ASP A 242 -3.72 -16.21 -0.07
N ALA A 243 -3.34 -15.41 -1.07
CA ALA A 243 -2.44 -14.28 -0.88
C ALA A 243 -3.05 -13.25 0.08
N ASN A 244 -4.35 -12.95 -0.04
CA ASN A 244 -4.99 -12.01 0.87
C ASN A 244 -5.06 -12.56 2.32
N ILE A 245 -5.31 -13.86 2.49
CA ILE A 245 -5.26 -14.51 3.81
C ILE A 245 -3.84 -14.45 4.38
N GLN A 246 -2.80 -14.66 3.57
CA GLN A 246 -1.42 -14.55 4.02
C GLN A 246 -1.07 -13.13 4.49
N LEU A 247 -1.51 -12.10 3.75
CA LEU A 247 -1.32 -10.70 4.14
C LEU A 247 -2.10 -10.35 5.40
N ALA A 248 -3.34 -10.84 5.52
CA ALA A 248 -4.17 -10.67 6.71
C ALA A 248 -3.57 -11.38 7.93
N LEU A 249 -2.96 -12.55 7.77
CA LEU A 249 -2.28 -13.26 8.85
C LEU A 249 -1.04 -12.50 9.32
N ALA A 250 -0.25 -11.96 8.39
CA ALA A 250 0.87 -11.08 8.73
C ALA A 250 0.38 -9.83 9.48
N ALA A 251 -0.73 -9.23 9.06
CA ALA A 251 -1.33 -8.10 9.73
C ALA A 251 -1.85 -8.45 11.13
N ALA A 252 -2.53 -9.59 11.27
CA ALA A 252 -3.07 -10.07 12.53
C ALA A 252 -1.98 -10.28 13.58
N ARG A 253 -0.84 -10.86 13.18
CA ARG A 253 0.33 -11.01 14.04
C ARG A 253 0.87 -9.67 14.49
N GLN A 254 1.11 -8.75 13.56
CA GLN A 254 1.63 -7.42 13.90
C GLN A 254 0.65 -6.61 14.77
N LEU A 255 -0.67 -6.74 14.54
CA LEU A 255 -1.69 -6.12 15.38
C LEU A 255 -1.68 -6.70 16.80
N ALA A 256 -1.64 -8.04 16.93
CA ALA A 256 -1.58 -8.70 18.23
C ALA A 256 -0.33 -8.28 19.01
N GLU A 257 0.83 -8.28 18.36
CA GLU A 257 2.11 -7.86 18.95
C GLU A 257 2.10 -6.38 19.37
N ARG A 258 1.58 -5.48 18.53
CA ARG A 258 1.58 -4.03 18.80
C ARG A 258 0.55 -3.59 19.83
N THR A 259 -0.62 -4.22 19.82
CA THR A 259 -1.76 -3.78 20.66
C THR A 259 -1.95 -4.63 21.90
N GLY A 260 -1.34 -5.82 21.97
CA GLY A 260 -1.58 -6.82 23.01
C GLY A 260 -2.98 -7.43 22.97
N LYS A 261 -3.77 -7.15 21.92
CA LYS A 261 -5.15 -7.61 21.74
C LYS A 261 -5.19 -8.93 20.95
N ARG A 262 -6.21 -9.75 21.21
CA ARG A 262 -6.41 -11.00 20.46
C ARG A 262 -7.14 -10.72 19.16
N VAL A 263 -6.60 -11.26 18.06
CA VAL A 263 -7.10 -11.06 16.71
C VAL A 263 -7.74 -12.34 16.19
N HIS A 264 -8.96 -12.24 15.67
CA HIS A 264 -9.70 -13.35 15.10
C HIS A 264 -10.05 -13.07 13.64
N MET A 265 -9.47 -13.85 12.74
CA MET A 265 -9.67 -13.71 11.29
C MET A 265 -10.91 -14.49 10.87
N LEU A 266 -11.84 -13.83 10.19
CA LEU A 266 -13.12 -14.38 9.77
C LEU A 266 -13.12 -14.61 8.26
N LEU A 267 -13.36 -15.86 7.88
CA LEU A 267 -13.52 -16.28 6.50
C LEU A 267 -15.03 -16.30 6.13
N PRO A 268 -15.35 -16.22 4.83
CA PRO A 268 -16.73 -16.19 4.32
C PRO A 268 -17.58 -17.37 4.78
N ASP A 269 -17.07 -18.59 4.66
CA ASP A 269 -17.77 -19.81 5.05
C ASP A 269 -16.87 -20.87 5.70
N GLU A 270 -17.49 -21.97 6.11
CA GLU A 270 -16.81 -23.10 6.78
C GLU A 270 -15.83 -23.82 5.85
N ILE A 271 -16.08 -23.85 4.55
CA ILE A 271 -15.24 -24.54 3.56
C ILE A 271 -13.94 -23.75 3.37
N GLU A 272 -14.05 -22.44 3.17
CA GLU A 272 -12.90 -21.54 3.04
C GLU A 272 -12.11 -21.44 4.34
N PHE A 273 -12.79 -21.41 5.49
CA PHE A 273 -12.14 -21.49 6.79
C PHE A 273 -11.30 -22.75 6.95
N LYS A 274 -11.86 -23.94 6.73
CA LYS A 274 -11.13 -25.21 6.88
C LYS A 274 -9.93 -25.28 5.94
N ARG A 275 -10.10 -24.85 4.68
CA ARG A 275 -9.01 -24.78 3.70
C ARG A 275 -7.89 -23.87 4.18
N ALA A 276 -8.23 -22.67 4.67
CA ALA A 276 -7.27 -21.71 5.17
C ALA A 276 -6.55 -22.21 6.45
N GLU A 277 -7.30 -22.81 7.38
CA GLU A 277 -6.76 -23.38 8.62
C GLU A 277 -5.74 -24.50 8.32
N ASP A 278 -6.07 -25.41 7.41
CA ASP A 278 -5.17 -26.50 7.01
C ASP A 278 -3.90 -25.96 6.33
N MET A 279 -4.04 -24.98 5.44
CA MET A 279 -2.93 -24.39 4.70
C MET A 279 -2.00 -23.55 5.58
N PHE A 280 -2.54 -22.76 6.51
CA PHE A 280 -1.78 -21.85 7.36
C PHE A 280 -1.54 -22.36 8.78
N LYS A 281 -1.81 -23.65 9.05
CA LYS A 281 -1.69 -24.29 10.37
C LYS A 281 -0.38 -23.99 11.10
N SER A 282 0.76 -24.12 10.40
CA SER A 282 2.09 -23.86 10.97
C SER A 282 2.28 -22.40 11.37
N ALA A 283 1.74 -21.47 10.58
CA ALA A 283 1.81 -20.05 10.86
C ALA A 283 0.88 -19.68 12.03
N LEU A 284 -0.32 -20.25 12.10
CA LEU A 284 -1.23 -20.06 13.24
C LEU A 284 -0.66 -20.61 14.54
N ALA A 285 -0.05 -21.80 14.51
CA ALA A 285 0.56 -22.42 15.69
C ALA A 285 1.72 -21.59 16.29
N THR A 286 2.34 -20.72 15.49
CA THR A 286 3.43 -19.82 15.92
C THR A 286 2.97 -18.38 16.16
N SER A 287 1.69 -18.08 15.94
CA SER A 287 1.11 -16.75 16.07
C SER A 287 0.32 -16.62 17.38
N GLU A 288 0.98 -16.20 18.45
CA GLU A 288 0.30 -15.99 19.73
C GLU A 288 -0.78 -14.90 19.61
N GLY A 289 -1.97 -15.17 20.14
CA GLY A 289 -3.10 -14.23 20.11
C GLY A 289 -3.83 -14.12 18.77
N VAL A 290 -3.50 -14.95 17.78
CA VAL A 290 -4.19 -15.00 16.48
C VAL A 290 -4.99 -16.29 16.34
N SER A 291 -6.21 -16.20 15.81
CA SER A 291 -7.08 -17.34 15.53
C SER A 291 -7.87 -17.13 14.24
N MET A 292 -8.44 -18.20 13.68
CA MET A 292 -9.31 -18.15 12.49
C MET A 292 -10.70 -18.71 12.81
N GLY A 293 -11.69 -18.25 12.07
CA GLY A 293 -13.08 -18.67 12.15
C GLY A 293 -13.84 -18.30 10.89
N HIS A 294 -15.18 -18.28 10.94
CA HIS A 294 -16.01 -17.93 9.78
C HIS A 294 -17.28 -17.17 10.18
N PHE A 295 -17.91 -16.43 9.26
CA PHE A 295 -19.06 -15.57 9.57
C PHE A 295 -20.30 -16.28 10.15
N ARG A 296 -20.35 -17.61 10.01
CA ARG A 296 -21.48 -18.44 10.45
C ARG A 296 -21.17 -19.29 11.67
N GLU A 297 -19.99 -19.13 12.28
CA GLU A 297 -19.65 -19.85 13.50
C GLU A 297 -20.59 -19.46 14.64
N GLY A 298 -20.89 -20.41 15.54
CA GLY A 298 -21.86 -20.18 16.61
C GLY A 298 -23.32 -20.07 16.15
N ARG A 299 -23.64 -20.24 14.85
CA ARG A 299 -25.02 -20.32 14.35
C ARG A 299 -25.51 -21.75 14.29
N GLN A 300 -26.79 -21.94 14.61
CA GLN A 300 -27.46 -23.23 14.38
C GLN A 300 -27.62 -23.46 12.87
N THR A 301 -27.10 -24.58 12.36
CA THR A 301 -27.41 -24.99 10.98
C THR A 301 -28.81 -25.59 10.90
N LEU A 302 -29.41 -25.60 9.71
CA LEU A 302 -30.75 -26.15 9.47
C LEU A 302 -30.83 -27.64 9.87
N LEU A 303 -29.76 -28.40 9.62
CA LEU A 303 -29.64 -29.80 10.04
C LEU A 303 -29.56 -29.92 11.57
N THR A 304 -28.81 -29.03 12.24
CA THR A 304 -28.75 -28.93 13.70
C THR A 304 -30.13 -28.61 14.29
N SER A 305 -30.87 -27.68 13.68
CA SER A 305 -32.22 -27.31 14.13
C SER A 305 -33.23 -28.45 14.00
N LEU A 306 -33.17 -29.24 12.91
CA LEU A 306 -34.03 -30.40 12.70
C LEU A 306 -33.75 -31.51 13.72
N PHE A 307 -32.47 -31.81 13.99
CA PHE A 307 -32.07 -32.80 15.01
C PHE A 307 -32.49 -32.38 16.43
N PHE A 308 -32.35 -31.09 16.79
CA PHE A 308 -32.78 -30.61 18.10
C PHE A 308 -34.30 -30.50 18.24
N SER A 309 -35.03 -30.19 17.15
CA SER A 309 -36.50 -30.13 17.18
C SER A 309 -37.18 -31.48 17.44
N ALA A 310 -36.46 -32.60 17.26
CA ALA A 310 -36.99 -33.96 17.43
C ALA A 310 -36.79 -34.56 18.84
N GLY A 311 -36.29 -33.81 19.83
CA GLY A 311 -36.25 -34.30 21.23
C GLY A 311 -35.10 -33.80 22.12
N GLY A 312 -34.33 -32.80 21.69
CA GLY A 312 -33.24 -32.23 22.49
C GLY A 312 -33.51 -30.77 22.84
N THR A 313 -33.16 -30.37 24.07
CA THR A 313 -33.15 -28.95 24.49
C THR A 313 -32.56 -28.08 23.39
N SER A 314 -33.26 -27.01 23.01
CA SER A 314 -32.80 -26.00 22.05
C SER A 314 -31.53 -25.31 22.58
N GLY A 315 -30.40 -25.98 22.45
CA GLY A 315 -29.10 -25.47 22.87
C GLY A 315 -28.64 -24.44 21.85
N LYS A 316 -28.42 -23.20 22.30
CA LYS A 316 -27.61 -22.24 21.56
C LYS A 316 -26.31 -22.94 21.16
N VAL A 317 -25.87 -22.80 19.91
CA VAL A 317 -24.51 -23.22 19.55
C VAL A 317 -23.61 -22.15 20.17
N ASP A 318 -22.80 -22.55 21.15
CA ASP A 318 -21.88 -21.61 21.77
C ASP A 318 -20.83 -21.19 20.75
N LEU A 319 -20.49 -19.90 20.77
CA LEU A 319 -19.39 -19.39 19.96
C LEU A 319 -18.07 -20.08 20.35
N PRO A 320 -17.15 -20.29 19.39
CA PRO A 320 -15.80 -20.77 19.69
C PRO A 320 -15.13 -19.92 20.80
N ALA A 321 -14.37 -20.55 21.68
CA ALA A 321 -13.74 -19.89 22.82
C ALA A 321 -12.78 -18.78 22.38
N GLU A 322 -12.15 -18.98 21.22
CA GLU A 322 -11.26 -18.06 20.52
C GLU A 322 -12.01 -16.79 20.10
N ALA A 323 -13.17 -16.94 19.46
CA ALA A 323 -14.01 -15.83 19.02
C ALA A 323 -14.63 -15.06 20.21
N GLN A 324 -14.98 -15.75 21.30
CA GLN A 324 -15.45 -15.09 22.53
C GLN A 324 -14.37 -14.22 23.17
N ARG A 325 -13.12 -14.66 23.05
CA ARG A 325 -11.93 -14.00 23.61
C ARG A 325 -11.38 -12.89 22.69
N ALA A 326 -11.71 -12.90 21.42
CA ALA A 326 -11.20 -11.94 20.46
C ALA A 326 -11.63 -10.49 20.77
N ASP A 327 -10.69 -9.57 20.59
CA ASP A 327 -10.85 -8.13 20.76
C ASP A 327 -10.97 -7.41 19.40
N ILE A 328 -10.28 -7.94 18.38
CA ILE A 328 -10.26 -7.43 17.01
C ILE A 328 -10.64 -8.57 16.06
N PHE A 329 -11.58 -8.30 15.15
CA PHE A 329 -12.02 -9.23 14.11
C PHE A 329 -11.56 -8.74 12.75
N LEU A 330 -10.91 -9.59 11.94
CA LEU A 330 -10.51 -9.26 10.56
C LEU A 330 -11.41 -10.03 9.59
N ALA A 331 -12.34 -9.35 8.93
CA ALA A 331 -13.22 -9.95 7.93
C ALA A 331 -12.54 -9.98 6.56
N LEU A 332 -12.48 -11.17 5.96
CA LEU A 332 -11.73 -11.43 4.72
C LEU A 332 -12.64 -11.94 3.62
N ASN A 333 -12.27 -11.66 2.37
CA ASN A 333 -12.70 -12.36 1.15
C ASN A 333 -14.22 -12.54 0.94
N ALA A 334 -15.07 -11.79 1.64
CA ALA A 334 -16.51 -11.92 1.46
C ALA A 334 -16.91 -11.43 0.06
N SER A 335 -17.80 -12.16 -0.58
CA SER A 335 -18.56 -11.65 -1.71
C SER A 335 -19.81 -10.92 -1.19
N THR A 336 -20.55 -10.33 -2.11
CA THR A 336 -21.89 -9.79 -1.84
C THR A 336 -22.84 -10.79 -1.19
N VAL A 337 -22.66 -12.09 -1.40
CA VAL A 337 -23.54 -13.12 -0.82
C VAL A 337 -23.33 -13.21 0.69
N GLU A 338 -22.07 -13.18 1.15
CA GLU A 338 -21.73 -13.32 2.57
C GLU A 338 -21.79 -12.01 3.36
N LEU A 339 -22.01 -10.86 2.72
CA LEU A 339 -22.12 -9.58 3.43
C LEU A 339 -23.26 -9.55 4.45
N ALA A 340 -24.38 -10.23 4.18
CA ALA A 340 -25.48 -10.34 5.15
C ALA A 340 -25.10 -11.21 6.36
N ASP A 341 -24.27 -12.24 6.13
CA ASP A 341 -23.72 -13.06 7.20
C ASP A 341 -22.71 -12.26 8.02
N LEU A 342 -21.85 -11.46 7.39
CA LEU A 342 -20.94 -10.55 8.09
C LEU A 342 -21.70 -9.51 8.92
N GLU A 343 -22.75 -8.89 8.38
CA GLU A 343 -23.61 -7.97 9.12
C GLU A 343 -24.19 -8.63 10.37
N THR A 344 -24.78 -9.81 10.20
CA THR A 344 -25.37 -10.56 11.31
C THR A 344 -24.31 -10.91 12.35
N TYR A 345 -23.12 -11.36 11.93
CA TYR A 345 -22.02 -11.66 12.84
C TYR A 345 -21.54 -10.42 13.60
N VAL A 346 -21.43 -9.28 12.92
CA VAL A 346 -21.04 -8.02 13.56
C VAL A 346 -22.06 -7.58 14.61
N ASN A 347 -23.35 -7.72 14.31
CA ASN A 347 -24.42 -7.28 15.21
C ASN A 347 -24.63 -8.23 16.41
N GLU A 348 -24.58 -9.54 16.18
CA GLU A 348 -24.88 -10.54 17.22
C GLU A 348 -23.64 -10.93 18.03
N THR A 349 -22.51 -11.08 17.33
CA THR A 349 -21.25 -11.50 17.94
C THR A 349 -20.40 -10.29 18.29
N VAL A 350 -19.85 -9.57 17.31
CA VAL A 350 -18.80 -8.57 17.54
C VAL A 350 -19.27 -7.44 18.47
N LYS A 351 -20.47 -6.91 18.23
CA LYS A 351 -21.07 -5.77 18.97
C LYS A 351 -20.11 -4.59 18.99
N GLU A 352 -19.73 -4.08 20.16
CA GLU A 352 -18.87 -2.90 20.31
C GLU A 352 -17.38 -3.19 20.08
N ARG A 353 -17.00 -4.44 19.83
CA ARG A 353 -15.60 -4.81 19.54
C ARG A 353 -15.19 -4.37 18.14
N VAL A 354 -13.89 -4.35 17.89
CA VAL A 354 -13.33 -3.85 16.63
C VAL A 354 -13.53 -4.89 15.54
N VAL A 355 -14.08 -4.48 14.39
CA VAL A 355 -14.04 -5.25 13.16
C VAL A 355 -13.34 -4.44 12.06
N VAL A 356 -12.44 -5.11 11.35
CA VAL A 356 -11.67 -4.58 10.23
C VAL A 356 -12.06 -5.36 8.99
N THR A 357 -12.64 -4.73 7.97
CA THR A 357 -12.74 -5.32 6.64
C THR A 357 -11.37 -5.22 5.99
N TRP A 358 -10.79 -6.35 5.62
CA TRP A 358 -9.43 -6.41 5.12
C TRP A 358 -9.41 -6.79 3.66
N ASN A 359 -9.16 -5.78 2.83
CA ASN A 359 -9.01 -5.88 1.39
C ASN A 359 -10.17 -6.63 0.69
N MET A 360 -11.39 -6.24 1.06
CA MET A 360 -12.63 -6.82 0.51
C MET A 360 -13.17 -6.08 -0.73
N GLU A 361 -12.50 -5.00 -1.16
CA GLU A 361 -12.95 -4.11 -2.22
C GLU A 361 -14.41 -3.62 -2.05
N LEU A 362 -14.71 -2.96 -0.93
CA LEU A 362 -16.09 -2.63 -0.60
C LEU A 362 -16.78 -1.76 -1.67
N ASP A 363 -16.08 -0.89 -2.41
CA ASP A 363 -16.73 -0.14 -3.51
C ASP A 363 -17.21 -1.05 -4.65
N THR A 364 -16.49 -2.15 -4.91
CA THR A 364 -16.90 -3.15 -5.91
C THR A 364 -18.17 -3.84 -5.40
N LEU A 365 -18.16 -4.30 -4.15
CA LEU A 365 -19.34 -4.93 -3.54
C LEU A 365 -20.55 -4.00 -3.47
N ARG A 366 -20.35 -2.71 -3.16
CA ARG A 366 -21.40 -1.67 -3.20
C ARG A 366 -21.99 -1.49 -4.60
N SER A 367 -21.19 -1.68 -5.65
CA SER A 367 -21.65 -1.50 -7.02
C SER A 367 -22.62 -2.60 -7.46
N ASP A 368 -22.48 -3.81 -6.92
CA ASP A 368 -23.31 -4.98 -7.26
C ASP A 368 -24.62 -5.08 -6.44
N LEU A 369 -24.80 -4.24 -5.41
CA LEU A 369 -26.01 -4.25 -4.59
C LEU A 369 -27.26 -3.81 -5.38
N GLY A 370 -28.35 -4.55 -5.18
CA GLY A 370 -29.63 -4.35 -5.86
C GLY A 370 -29.73 -4.97 -7.25
N LEU A 371 -28.71 -5.73 -7.69
CA LEU A 371 -28.81 -6.63 -8.83
C LEU A 371 -29.55 -7.92 -8.45
N LEU A 372 -30.14 -8.62 -9.42
CA LEU A 372 -30.86 -9.87 -9.17
C LEU A 372 -29.93 -10.92 -8.55
N GLY A 373 -30.29 -11.45 -7.38
CA GLY A 373 -29.47 -12.44 -6.64
C GLY A 373 -28.50 -11.82 -5.64
N PHE A 374 -28.41 -10.49 -5.57
CA PHE A 374 -27.56 -9.76 -4.64
C PHE A 374 -28.37 -9.07 -3.52
N PRO A 375 -27.77 -8.73 -2.38
CA PRO A 375 -28.47 -8.01 -1.32
C PRO A 375 -29.01 -6.64 -1.78
N PRO A 376 -30.04 -6.11 -1.11
CA PRO A 376 -30.58 -4.80 -1.44
C PRO A 376 -29.59 -3.68 -1.12
N LYS A 377 -29.74 -2.54 -1.83
CA LYS A 377 -28.96 -1.31 -1.61
C LYS A 377 -28.99 -0.79 -0.18
N ASP A 378 -30.06 -1.09 0.55
CA ASP A 378 -30.23 -0.76 1.95
C ASP A 378 -29.06 -1.24 2.83
N LEU A 379 -28.38 -2.34 2.46
CA LEU A 379 -27.19 -2.82 3.15
C LEU A 379 -26.05 -1.79 3.19
N GLN A 380 -25.89 -0.97 2.13
CA GLN A 380 -24.94 0.14 2.15
C GLN A 380 -25.33 1.16 3.22
N HIS A 381 -26.60 1.50 3.30
CA HIS A 381 -27.11 2.58 4.14
C HIS A 381 -27.06 2.24 5.63
N ARG A 382 -27.29 0.98 6.01
CA ARG A 382 -27.32 0.55 7.42
C ARG A 382 -26.07 -0.15 7.94
N PHE A 383 -25.21 -0.67 7.04
CA PHE A 383 -24.08 -1.49 7.47
C PHE A 383 -22.73 -1.06 6.88
N LEU A 384 -22.59 -1.04 5.55
CA LEU A 384 -21.29 -0.75 4.94
C LEU A 384 -20.83 0.71 5.11
N CYS A 385 -21.75 1.64 5.37
CA CYS A 385 -21.44 3.03 5.67
C CYS A 385 -20.76 3.23 7.04
N LEU A 386 -20.84 2.23 7.93
CA LEU A 386 -20.26 2.27 9.27
C LEU A 386 -18.74 2.11 9.25
N PHE A 387 -18.19 1.47 8.21
CA PHE A 387 -16.78 1.14 8.11
C PHE A 387 -15.97 2.35 7.66
N LYS A 388 -15.07 2.83 8.52
CA LYS A 388 -14.18 3.97 8.29
C LYS A 388 -12.89 3.51 7.60
N PRO A 389 -12.57 4.01 6.39
CA PRO A 389 -11.32 3.67 5.70
C PRO A 389 -10.10 4.18 6.48
N VAL A 390 -9.44 3.32 7.25
CA VAL A 390 -8.26 3.72 8.03
C VAL A 390 -6.98 3.62 7.21
N PHE A 391 -6.96 2.72 6.24
CA PHE A 391 -5.89 2.64 5.26
C PHE A 391 -6.50 2.29 3.92
N TYR A 392 -6.39 3.18 2.96
CA TYR A 392 -7.09 3.05 1.69
C TYR A 392 -6.18 3.52 0.57
N ILE A 393 -5.95 2.66 -0.41
CA ILE A 393 -5.27 3.04 -1.65
C ILE A 393 -5.96 2.37 -2.81
N ARG A 394 -6.65 3.17 -3.63
CA ARG A 394 -7.32 2.69 -4.83
C ARG A 394 -6.78 3.34 -6.08
N GLN A 395 -6.09 2.55 -6.89
CA GLN A 395 -5.48 2.99 -8.12
C GLN A 395 -6.52 3.08 -9.25
N ARG A 396 -6.33 4.07 -10.12
CA ARG A 396 -7.14 4.28 -11.32
C ARG A 396 -6.26 4.78 -12.45
N ASP A 397 -6.50 4.21 -13.62
CA ASP A 397 -5.91 4.62 -14.88
C ASP A 397 -6.97 5.32 -15.73
N TYR A 398 -6.59 6.45 -16.32
CA TYR A 398 -7.44 7.24 -17.18
C TYR A 398 -6.71 7.59 -18.48
N SER A 399 -7.50 7.86 -19.51
CA SER A 399 -7.01 8.42 -20.77
C SER A 399 -7.86 9.63 -21.14
N LYS A 400 -7.22 10.62 -21.77
CA LYS A 400 -7.92 11.79 -22.32
C LYS A 400 -7.43 12.09 -23.71
N SER A 401 -8.37 12.19 -24.65
CA SER A 401 -8.09 12.65 -26.00
C SER A 401 -7.94 14.16 -26.05
N VAL A 402 -6.82 14.63 -26.62
CA VAL A 402 -6.44 16.04 -26.80
C VAL A 402 -6.30 16.36 -28.29
N ALA A 403 -6.40 17.66 -28.64
CA ALA A 403 -6.40 18.09 -30.04
C ALA A 403 -4.99 18.14 -30.68
N VAL A 404 -3.93 17.97 -29.89
CA VAL A 404 -2.54 18.06 -30.32
C VAL A 404 -1.83 16.76 -29.96
N ALA A 405 -0.86 16.33 -30.76
CA ALA A 405 -0.03 15.16 -30.49
C ALA A 405 0.52 15.20 -29.04
N PRO A 406 0.42 14.10 -28.25
CA PRO A 406 0.17 12.72 -28.67
C PRO A 406 -1.31 12.31 -28.88
N PHE A 407 -2.26 13.24 -28.98
CA PHE A 407 -3.72 13.04 -29.18
C PHE A 407 -4.44 12.24 -28.10
N ILE A 408 -3.75 11.38 -27.35
CA ILE A 408 -4.23 10.66 -26.18
C ILE A 408 -3.15 10.81 -25.10
N ILE A 409 -3.56 11.31 -23.95
CA ILE A 409 -2.72 11.40 -22.77
C ILE A 409 -3.26 10.42 -21.75
N ASN A 410 -2.45 9.42 -21.41
CA ASN A 410 -2.71 8.49 -20.32
C ASN A 410 -2.17 9.09 -19.03
N TYR A 411 -2.96 9.03 -17.97
CA TYR A 411 -2.57 9.47 -16.64
C TYR A 411 -3.19 8.55 -15.61
N SER A 412 -2.51 8.36 -14.50
CA SER A 412 -2.94 7.45 -13.45
C SER A 412 -2.71 8.06 -12.09
N GLY A 413 -3.48 7.60 -11.12
CA GLY A 413 -3.40 8.09 -9.76
C GLY A 413 -3.98 7.09 -8.78
N ALA A 414 -3.96 7.47 -7.51
CA ALA A 414 -4.59 6.71 -6.45
C ALA A 414 -5.37 7.63 -5.52
N LEU A 415 -6.59 7.22 -5.17
CA LEU A 415 -7.28 7.80 -4.03
C LEU A 415 -6.67 7.17 -2.79
N PHE A 416 -6.07 7.99 -1.93
CA PHE A 416 -5.28 7.54 -0.79
C PHE A 416 -5.86 8.07 0.52
N ARG A 417 -5.79 7.25 1.56
CA ARG A 417 -6.00 7.66 2.93
C ARG A 417 -5.18 6.79 3.87
N GLU A 418 -4.60 7.44 4.87
CA GLU A 418 -3.96 6.77 6.00
C GLU A 418 -4.32 7.52 7.28
N TYR A 419 -5.05 6.86 8.18
CA TYR A 419 -5.50 7.42 9.44
C TYR A 419 -4.30 7.77 10.34
N PRO A 420 -4.33 8.90 11.05
CA PRO A 420 -5.39 9.91 11.17
C PRO A 420 -5.35 11.04 10.10
N GLY A 421 -4.65 10.84 8.99
CA GLY A 421 -4.51 11.81 7.91
C GLY A 421 -5.76 12.00 7.04
N PRO A 422 -5.75 13.04 6.18
CA PRO A 422 -6.85 13.39 5.30
C PRO A 422 -7.01 12.38 4.14
N TRP A 423 -8.10 12.50 3.40
CA TRP A 423 -8.19 11.94 2.06
C TRP A 423 -7.26 12.71 1.12
N GLN A 424 -6.54 11.99 0.28
CA GLN A 424 -5.57 12.57 -0.64
C GLN A 424 -5.79 12.04 -2.06
N VAL A 425 -5.72 12.93 -3.03
CA VAL A 425 -5.60 12.58 -4.44
C VAL A 425 -4.13 12.50 -4.78
N MET A 426 -3.68 11.32 -5.18
CA MET A 426 -2.28 11.09 -5.51
C MET A 426 -2.08 10.87 -7.01
N LEU A 427 -1.25 11.69 -7.66
CA LEU A 427 -0.87 11.55 -9.06
C LEU A 427 0.37 10.65 -9.20
N ARG A 428 0.28 9.59 -10.00
CA ARG A 428 1.41 8.70 -10.27
C ARG A 428 2.40 9.39 -11.20
N GLN A 429 3.64 9.50 -10.75
CA GLN A 429 4.77 10.02 -11.52
C GLN A 429 5.40 8.90 -12.37
N ASP A 430 6.19 9.28 -13.38
CA ASP A 430 6.87 8.34 -14.29
C ASP A 430 7.79 7.35 -13.57
N ASN A 431 8.38 7.76 -12.45
CA ASN A 431 9.21 6.91 -11.62
C ASN A 431 8.41 5.88 -10.80
N GLY A 432 7.08 5.93 -10.81
CA GLY A 432 6.18 5.07 -10.03
C GLY A 432 5.83 5.59 -8.63
N VAL A 433 6.33 6.76 -8.23
CA VAL A 433 5.96 7.42 -6.97
C VAL A 433 4.60 8.10 -7.11
N TYR A 434 3.76 7.99 -6.10
CA TYR A 434 2.52 8.76 -6.00
C TYR A 434 2.82 10.09 -5.30
N ALA A 435 2.50 11.21 -5.93
CA ALA A 435 2.67 12.55 -5.37
C ALA A 435 1.29 13.15 -5.04
N CYS A 436 1.13 13.71 -3.85
CA CYS A 436 -0.11 14.33 -3.44
C CYS A 436 -0.38 15.62 -4.25
N VAL A 437 -1.58 15.73 -4.81
CA VAL A 437 -2.02 16.90 -5.60
C VAL A 437 -3.21 17.63 -5.00
N ALA A 438 -4.02 16.94 -4.20
CA ALA A 438 -5.15 17.53 -3.48
C ALA A 438 -5.42 16.78 -2.17
N GLU A 439 -5.93 17.49 -1.17
CA GLU A 439 -6.26 16.94 0.15
C GLU A 439 -7.61 17.46 0.66
N ASP A 440 -8.37 16.59 1.32
CA ASP A 440 -9.61 16.91 2.01
C ASP A 440 -9.68 16.14 3.34
N ALA A 441 -9.65 16.86 4.46
CA ALA A 441 -9.66 16.28 5.80
C ALA A 441 -11.06 15.85 6.27
N ALA A 442 -12.11 16.34 5.63
CA ALA A 442 -13.48 16.15 6.09
C ALA A 442 -14.24 15.11 5.26
N ARG A 443 -13.91 14.99 3.97
CA ARG A 443 -14.70 14.19 3.04
C ARG A 443 -13.87 13.50 1.97
N ARG A 444 -14.19 12.22 1.77
CA ARG A 444 -13.75 11.41 0.64
C ARG A 444 -14.11 12.06 -0.71
N TYR A 445 -13.15 12.10 -1.62
CA TYR A 445 -13.38 12.47 -3.01
C TYR A 445 -14.26 11.44 -3.70
N ASN A 446 -15.32 11.89 -4.37
CA ASN A 446 -16.04 10.99 -5.26
C ASN A 446 -15.21 10.68 -6.52
N LEU A 447 -15.56 9.63 -7.27
CA LEU A 447 -14.78 9.24 -8.45
C LEU A 447 -14.65 10.37 -9.49
N GLY A 448 -15.67 11.20 -9.64
CA GLY A 448 -15.67 12.35 -10.52
C GLY A 448 -14.69 13.44 -10.09
N GLU A 449 -14.77 13.87 -8.83
CA GLU A 449 -13.88 14.85 -8.21
C GLU A 449 -12.44 14.38 -8.26
N PHE A 450 -12.19 13.11 -7.89
CA PHE A 450 -10.87 12.50 -7.96
C PHE A 450 -10.28 12.58 -9.38
N LYS A 451 -11.06 12.24 -10.41
CA LYS A 451 -10.63 12.35 -11.81
C LYS A 451 -10.37 13.82 -12.21
N GLU A 452 -11.18 14.75 -11.73
CA GLU A 452 -11.02 16.19 -12.01
C GLU A 452 -9.75 16.76 -11.40
N GLU A 453 -9.43 16.43 -10.16
CA GLU A 453 -8.19 16.84 -9.48
C GLU A 453 -6.96 16.31 -10.22
N LEU A 454 -6.97 15.05 -10.68
CA LEU A 454 -5.89 14.49 -11.50
C LEU A 454 -5.74 15.21 -12.85
N MET A 455 -6.84 15.48 -13.55
CA MET A 455 -6.81 16.23 -14.81
C MET A 455 -6.31 17.66 -14.61
N MET A 456 -6.70 18.31 -13.51
CA MET A 456 -6.27 19.65 -13.17
C MET A 456 -4.77 19.70 -12.89
N ALA A 457 -4.25 18.76 -12.09
CA ALA A 457 -2.82 18.64 -11.82
C ALA A 457 -1.98 18.37 -13.08
N MET A 458 -2.53 17.61 -14.04
CA MET A 458 -1.91 17.35 -15.33
C MET A 458 -2.04 18.51 -16.34
N GLY A 459 -2.73 19.60 -15.99
CA GLY A 459 -2.98 20.73 -16.88
C GLY A 459 -3.88 20.37 -18.07
N LEU A 460 -4.69 19.31 -17.94
CA LEU A 460 -5.54 18.80 -19.00
C LEU A 460 -6.92 19.45 -19.05
N ASN A 461 -7.31 20.21 -18.03
CA ASN A 461 -8.56 20.98 -18.02
C ASN A 461 -8.43 22.24 -18.88
N THR A 462 -8.38 22.06 -20.20
CA THR A 462 -8.25 23.14 -21.18
C THR A 462 -9.59 23.75 -21.61
N GLU A 463 -10.71 23.19 -21.16
CA GLU A 463 -12.05 23.62 -21.53
C GLU A 463 -12.57 24.63 -20.51
N GLY A 464 -13.27 25.68 -20.98
CA GLY A 464 -13.87 26.67 -20.10
C GLY A 464 -14.86 26.01 -19.14
N GLU A 465 -14.79 26.41 -17.87
CA GLU A 465 -15.69 25.94 -16.81
C GLU A 465 -17.16 26.14 -17.24
N GLY A 466 -17.97 25.08 -17.21
CA GLY A 466 -19.36 25.12 -17.65
C GLY A 466 -19.60 25.08 -19.16
N SER A 467 -18.58 24.86 -19.99
CA SER A 467 -18.76 24.70 -21.44
C SER A 467 -19.54 23.43 -21.81
N ALA A 468 -20.27 23.46 -22.92
CA ALA A 468 -20.99 22.28 -23.43
C ALA A 468 -20.04 21.10 -23.73
N MET A 469 -18.81 21.38 -24.17
CA MET A 469 -17.77 20.37 -24.38
C MET A 469 -17.32 19.74 -23.06
N ALA A 470 -17.14 20.53 -22.00
CA ALA A 470 -16.84 20.02 -20.67
C ALA A 470 -17.95 19.11 -20.14
N PHE A 471 -19.22 19.49 -20.34
CA PHE A 471 -20.37 18.67 -19.97
C PHE A 471 -20.44 17.35 -20.76
N LEU A 472 -20.28 17.40 -22.09
CA LEU A 472 -20.32 16.21 -22.95
C LEU A 472 -19.20 15.22 -22.61
N ARG A 473 -18.02 15.70 -22.22
CA ARG A 473 -16.89 14.85 -21.82
C ARG A 473 -16.98 14.34 -20.39
N ARG A 474 -17.51 15.15 -19.46
CA ARG A 474 -17.75 14.75 -18.07
C ARG A 474 -18.84 13.70 -17.96
N GLY A 475 -19.84 13.77 -18.85
CA GLY A 475 -21.00 12.90 -18.84
C GLY A 475 -22.03 13.31 -17.79
N TYR A 476 -23.22 12.73 -17.87
CA TYR A 476 -24.36 13.12 -17.02
C TYR A 476 -24.21 12.66 -15.56
N LYS A 477 -23.50 11.55 -15.32
CA LYS A 477 -23.31 10.95 -13.99
C LYS A 477 -21.83 10.73 -13.73
N THR A 478 -21.29 11.42 -12.73
CA THR A 478 -19.87 11.35 -12.33
C THR A 478 -19.61 10.67 -11.00
N SER A 479 -20.68 10.35 -10.28
CA SER A 479 -20.68 9.68 -8.99
C SER A 479 -21.40 8.35 -9.09
N THR A 480 -21.11 7.43 -8.18
CA THR A 480 -21.86 6.18 -8.04
C THR A 480 -23.16 6.43 -7.25
N TRP A 481 -24.13 5.51 -7.35
CA TRP A 481 -25.39 5.65 -6.63
C TRP A 481 -25.19 5.72 -5.10
N TRP A 482 -24.20 5.01 -4.57
CA TRP A 482 -23.88 4.99 -3.15
C TRP A 482 -23.09 6.23 -2.71
N GLU A 483 -22.46 6.97 -3.64
CA GLU A 483 -21.90 8.29 -3.33
C GLU A 483 -22.97 9.37 -3.24
N ASP A 484 -24.06 9.24 -4.01
CA ASP A 484 -25.16 10.21 -4.11
C ASP A 484 -26.15 10.12 -2.92
N ASP A 485 -26.35 8.93 -2.37
CA ASP A 485 -27.39 8.62 -1.37
C ASP A 485 -26.99 8.99 0.08
N GLU A 486 -26.25 10.10 0.28
CA GLU A 486 -25.72 10.52 1.59
C GLU A 486 -26.81 10.65 2.69
N ASP A 487 -27.99 11.17 2.33
CA ASP A 487 -29.10 11.39 3.28
C ASP A 487 -29.73 10.08 3.80
N LYS A 488 -29.44 8.94 3.18
CA LYS A 488 -29.98 7.63 3.57
C LYS A 488 -29.06 6.88 4.51
N GLU A 489 -27.80 7.27 4.64
CA GLU A 489 -26.78 6.55 5.39
C GLU A 489 -26.93 6.77 6.90
N GLU A 490 -26.88 5.70 7.69
CA GLU A 490 -26.88 5.76 9.16
C GLU A 490 -25.62 6.44 9.71
N SER A 491 -24.50 6.38 8.98
CA SER A 491 -23.22 6.97 9.36
C SER A 491 -22.47 7.53 8.17
N LYS A 492 -21.73 8.61 8.41
CA LYS A 492 -20.78 9.20 7.45
C LYS A 492 -19.35 8.68 7.61
N ALA A 493 -19.13 7.68 8.48
CA ALA A 493 -17.81 7.17 8.84
C ALA A 493 -16.99 6.74 7.61
N TRP A 494 -17.62 6.11 6.62
CA TRP A 494 -16.92 5.68 5.41
C TRP A 494 -16.45 6.83 4.50
N ARG A 495 -17.06 8.01 4.65
CA ARG A 495 -16.71 9.24 3.93
C ARG A 495 -15.69 10.09 4.67
N SER A 496 -15.67 10.01 6.00
CA SER A 496 -14.78 10.80 6.87
C SER A 496 -13.44 10.13 7.01
#